data_AF-A0A2D4K905-F1
#
_entry.id   AF-A0A2D4K905-F1
#
_cell.length_a   1.000
_cell.length_b   1.000
_cell.length_c   1.000
_cell.angle_alpha   90.00
_cell.angle_beta   90.00
_cell.angle_gamma   90.00
#
_symmetry.space_group_name_H-M   'P 1'
#
loop_
_entity.id
_entity.type
_entity.pdbx_description
1 polymer ?
#
loop_
_entity_poly.entity_id
_entity_poly.type
_entity_poly.pdbx_seq_one_letter_code
_entity_poly.pdbx_strand_id
1 'polypeptide(L)'
;KRVQIWAVLTFILLLSLTLTILGISYFWKPAPPKIYELDHMFVSNMEKQKILLKIDPLAWTETFHTGKGREEVLEIHDFKNGITGLFFMGDPKCLLQNQIKGIPEASQMEMEAPEAEEIAVTYFEQS
;
A
#
# COMPACT_ATOMS: atom_id res chain seq x y z
N LYS A 1 48.18 37.57 -16.45
CA LYS A 1 48.50 36.66 -15.31
C LYS A 1 47.42 36.67 -14.22
N ARG A 2 47.10 37.82 -13.59
CA ARG A 2 46.07 37.87 -12.52
C ARG A 2 44.66 37.42 -12.95
N VAL A 3 44.18 37.89 -14.11
CA VAL A 3 42.85 37.51 -14.65
C VAL A 3 42.74 36.00 -14.91
N GLN A 4 43.82 35.39 -15.39
CA GLN A 4 43.88 33.95 -15.68
C GLN A 4 43.82 33.12 -14.38
N ILE A 5 44.45 33.59 -13.30
CA ILE A 5 44.38 32.95 -11.98
C ILE A 5 42.95 33.03 -11.42
N TRP A 6 42.30 34.20 -11.51
CA TRP A 6 40.90 34.37 -11.08
C TRP A 6 39.95 33.49 -11.88
N ALA A 7 40.13 33.38 -13.19
CA ALA A 7 39.33 32.51 -14.05
C ALA A 7 39.46 31.03 -13.68
N VAL A 8 40.66 30.57 -13.33
CA VAL A 8 40.89 29.19 -12.87
C VAL A 8 40.24 28.95 -11.51
N LEU A 9 40.35 29.90 -10.56
CA LEU A 9 39.73 29.78 -9.24
C LEU A 9 38.21 29.73 -9.33
N THR A 10 37.59 30.59 -10.14
CA THR A 10 36.13 30.59 -10.31
C THR A 10 35.65 29.32 -11.00
N PHE A 11 36.41 28.80 -11.98
CA PHE A 11 36.09 27.53 -12.63
C PHE A 11 36.15 26.34 -11.66
N ILE A 12 37.20 26.26 -10.83
CA ILE A 12 37.32 25.20 -9.80
C ILE A 12 36.19 25.30 -8.78
N LEU A 13 35.85 26.52 -8.35
CA LEU A 13 34.75 26.75 -7.42
C LEU A 13 33.41 26.28 -8.01
N LEU A 14 33.13 26.66 -9.27
CA LEU A 14 31.93 26.22 -9.99
C LEU A 14 31.89 24.70 -10.13
N LEU A 15 33.00 24.07 -10.51
CA LEU A 15 33.09 22.62 -10.64
C LEU A 15 32.87 21.90 -9.30
N SER A 16 33.42 22.43 -8.22
CA SER A 16 33.21 21.89 -6.88
C SER A 16 31.75 22.04 -6.43
N LEU A 17 31.13 23.19 -6.72
CA LEU A 17 29.73 23.44 -6.40
C LEU A 17 28.78 22.53 -7.20
N THR A 18 29.05 22.31 -8.49
CA THR A 18 28.22 21.40 -9.29
C THR A 18 28.34 19.95 -8.82
N LEU A 19 29.56 19.48 -8.51
CA LEU A 19 29.78 18.13 -7.97
C LEU A 19 29.11 17.92 -6.62
N THR A 20 29.13 18.92 -5.73
CA THR A 20 28.46 18.82 -4.43
C THR A 20 26.93 18.80 -4.57
N ILE A 21 26.36 19.65 -5.42
CA ILE A 21 24.91 19.63 -5.72
C ILE A 21 24.50 18.27 -6.33
N LEU A 22 25.27 17.77 -7.29
CA LEU A 22 25.01 16.47 -7.92
C LEU A 22 25.11 15.33 -6.91
N GLY A 23 26.16 15.33 -6.08
CA GLY A 23 26.35 14.34 -5.03
C GLY A 23 25.18 14.33 -4.05
N ILE A 24 24.79 15.49 -3.53
CA ILE A 24 23.62 15.62 -2.66
C ILE A 24 22.37 15.09 -3.35
N SER A 25 22.10 15.48 -4.60
CA SER A 25 20.91 15.02 -5.32
C SER A 25 20.87 13.51 -5.58
N TYR A 26 22.04 12.88 -5.71
CA TYR A 26 22.16 11.44 -5.92
C TYR A 26 21.90 10.67 -4.64
N PHE A 27 22.49 11.09 -3.52
CA PHE A 27 22.32 10.42 -2.22
C PHE A 27 20.98 10.72 -1.55
N TRP A 28 20.31 11.82 -1.90
CA TRP A 28 19.03 12.20 -1.29
C TRP A 28 17.80 11.55 -1.95
N LYS A 29 17.99 10.57 -2.84
CA LYS A 29 16.86 9.81 -3.37
C LYS A 29 16.36 8.84 -2.30
N PRO A 30 15.15 9.03 -1.74
CA PRO A 30 14.59 8.07 -0.81
C PRO A 30 14.45 6.71 -1.49
N ALA A 31 14.62 5.64 -0.73
CA ALA A 31 14.31 4.31 -1.22
C ALA A 31 12.84 4.27 -1.70
N PRO A 32 12.54 3.63 -2.83
CA PRO A 32 11.16 3.49 -3.26
C PRO A 32 10.35 2.78 -2.17
N PRO A 33 9.10 3.21 -1.90
CA PRO A 33 8.26 2.56 -0.91
C PRO A 33 8.04 1.10 -1.32
N LYS A 34 8.20 0.18 -0.35
CA LYS A 34 7.95 -1.24 -0.56
C LYS A 34 6.45 -1.50 -0.49
N ILE A 35 5.72 -1.14 -1.53
CA ILE A 35 4.30 -1.50 -1.66
C ILE A 35 4.25 -2.84 -2.38
N TYR A 36 3.70 -3.85 -1.72
CA TYR A 36 3.48 -5.16 -2.33
C TYR A 36 2.12 -5.14 -3.01
N GLU A 37 2.12 -5.18 -4.34
CA GLU A 37 0.91 -5.24 -5.15
C GLU A 37 0.78 -6.66 -5.72
N LEU A 38 -0.36 -7.28 -5.46
CA LEU A 38 -0.66 -8.64 -5.84
C LEU A 38 -1.97 -8.67 -6.61
N ASP A 39 -1.90 -9.15 -7.83
CA ASP A 39 -3.04 -9.28 -8.74
C ASP A 39 -3.47 -10.75 -8.80
N HIS A 40 -4.64 -11.04 -8.24
CA HIS A 40 -5.18 -12.39 -8.18
C HIS A 40 -6.57 -12.48 -8.78
N MET A 41 -6.79 -13.57 -9.51
CA MET A 41 -8.09 -13.93 -10.05
C MET A 41 -8.73 -14.93 -9.10
N PHE A 42 -9.87 -14.56 -8.54
CA PHE A 42 -10.69 -15.48 -7.75
C PHE A 42 -12.00 -15.75 -8.49
N VAL A 43 -12.60 -16.90 -8.24
CA VAL A 43 -13.91 -17.24 -8.81
C VAL A 43 -14.93 -17.07 -7.72
N SER A 44 -15.89 -16.17 -7.93
CA SER A 44 -17.04 -15.96 -7.06
C SER A 44 -18.31 -16.05 -7.91
N ASN A 45 -19.30 -16.80 -7.45
CA ASN A 45 -20.58 -17.00 -8.16
C ASN A 45 -20.43 -17.42 -9.63
N MET A 46 -19.49 -18.33 -9.92
CA MET A 46 -19.15 -18.80 -11.28
C MET A 46 -18.58 -17.73 -12.22
N GLU A 47 -18.29 -16.53 -11.73
CA GLU A 47 -17.66 -15.45 -12.47
C GLU A 47 -16.22 -15.23 -11.99
N LYS A 48 -15.31 -14.98 -12.94
CA LYS A 48 -13.92 -14.63 -12.63
C LYS A 48 -13.86 -13.16 -12.24
N GLN A 49 -13.50 -12.90 -10.99
CA GLN A 49 -13.32 -11.56 -10.47
C GLN A 49 -11.84 -11.31 -10.19
N LYS A 50 -11.41 -10.07 -10.41
CA LYS A 50 -10.04 -9.62 -10.21
C LYS A 50 -9.95 -8.92 -8.85
N ILE A 51 -9.04 -9.37 -7.98
CA ILE A 51 -8.69 -8.70 -6.73
C ILE A 51 -7.30 -8.12 -6.88
N LEU A 52 -7.18 -6.85 -6.52
CA LEU A 52 -5.90 -6.19 -6.35
C LEU A 52 -5.66 -5.97 -4.85
N LEU A 53 -4.70 -6.71 -4.30
CA LEU A 53 -4.23 -6.54 -2.93
C LEU A 53 -3.01 -5.63 -2.90
N LYS A 54 -3.05 -4.59 -2.08
CA LYS A 54 -1.92 -3.71 -1.79
C LYS A 54 -1.59 -3.75 -0.31
N ILE A 55 -0.34 -4.07 0.01
CA ILE A 55 0.18 -4.03 1.38
C ILE A 55 1.23 -2.92 1.44
N ASP A 56 0.97 -1.90 2.26
CA ASP A 56 1.94 -0.88 2.62
C ASP A 56 2.45 -1.12 4.06
N PRO A 57 3.64 -1.71 4.21
CA PRO A 57 4.22 -2.03 5.51
C PRO A 57 4.76 -0.80 6.24
N LEU A 58 4.86 0.37 5.59
CA LEU A 58 5.27 1.62 6.23
C LEU A 58 4.04 2.35 6.80
N ALA A 59 2.95 2.35 6.04
CA ALA A 59 1.68 2.90 6.49
C ALA A 59 0.92 1.96 7.45
N TRP A 60 1.28 0.67 7.49
CA TRP A 60 0.53 -0.41 8.18
C TRP A 60 -0.89 -0.49 7.66
N THR A 61 -1.02 -0.45 6.33
CA THR A 61 -2.31 -0.51 5.66
C THR A 61 -2.34 -1.65 4.66
N GLU A 62 -3.46 -2.36 4.63
CA GLU A 62 -3.79 -3.30 3.58
C GLU A 62 -5.02 -2.80 2.82
N THR A 63 -5.03 -2.97 1.51
CA THR A 63 -6.12 -2.49 0.66
C THR A 63 -6.50 -3.58 -0.32
N PHE A 64 -7.77 -3.94 -0.33
CA PHE A 64 -8.37 -4.85 -1.28
C PHE A 64 -9.24 -4.06 -2.23
N HIS A 65 -8.97 -4.18 -3.52
CA HIS A 65 -9.80 -3.59 -4.56
C HIS A 65 -10.41 -4.71 -5.40
N THR A 66 -11.74 -4.74 -5.43
CA THR A 66 -12.52 -5.82 -6.02
C THR A 66 -13.71 -5.26 -6.80
N GLY A 67 -14.26 -6.04 -7.72
CA GLY A 67 -15.42 -5.65 -8.52
C GLY A 67 -15.04 -4.93 -9.82
N LYS A 68 -16.05 -4.42 -10.53
CA LYS A 68 -15.87 -3.73 -11.81
C LYS A 68 -16.93 -2.64 -12.02
N GLY A 69 -16.50 -1.46 -12.45
CA GLY A 69 -17.41 -0.35 -12.75
C GLY A 69 -18.12 0.15 -11.48
N ARG A 70 -19.46 0.11 -11.46
CA ARG A 70 -20.24 0.63 -10.31
C ARG A 70 -20.25 -0.30 -9.09
N GLU A 71 -19.85 -1.55 -9.30
CA GLU A 71 -19.74 -2.58 -8.26
C GLU A 71 -18.32 -2.67 -7.71
N GLU A 72 -17.46 -1.70 -8.03
CA GLU A 72 -16.12 -1.61 -7.44
C GLU A 72 -16.23 -1.30 -5.93
N VAL A 73 -15.52 -2.11 -5.17
CA VAL A 73 -15.43 -2.04 -3.71
C VAL A 73 -13.96 -1.93 -3.34
N LEU A 74 -13.66 -0.93 -2.50
CA LEU A 74 -12.36 -0.70 -1.92
C LEU A 74 -12.46 -0.91 -0.41
N GLU A 75 -11.80 -1.95 0.08
CA GLU A 75 -11.67 -2.23 1.50
C GLU A 75 -10.25 -1.84 1.96
N ILE A 76 -10.16 -1.04 3.02
CA ILE A 76 -8.91 -0.52 3.56
C ILE A 76 -8.83 -0.91 5.03
N HIS A 77 -7.82 -1.68 5.40
CA HIS A 77 -7.48 -1.99 6.78
C HIS A 77 -6.34 -1.07 7.21
N ASP A 78 -6.62 -0.14 8.13
CA ASP A 78 -5.62 0.65 8.83
C ASP A 78 -5.33 0.02 10.18
N PHE A 79 -4.29 -0.79 10.25
CA PHE A 79 -3.88 -1.46 11.49
C PHE A 79 -3.23 -0.49 12.47
N LYS A 80 -2.65 0.62 11.99
CA LYS A 80 -2.04 1.62 12.86
C LYS A 80 -3.09 2.32 13.72
N ASN A 81 -4.20 2.68 13.11
CA ASN A 81 -5.30 3.38 13.78
C ASN A 81 -6.40 2.42 14.28
N GLY A 82 -6.40 1.16 13.83
CA GLY A 82 -7.39 0.17 14.20
C GLY A 82 -8.75 0.48 13.56
N ILE A 83 -8.74 0.87 12.28
CA ILE A 83 -9.95 1.25 11.54
C ILE A 83 -10.00 0.45 10.23
N THR A 84 -11.17 -0.08 9.90
CA THR A 84 -11.47 -0.65 8.59
C THR A 84 -12.46 0.27 7.86
N GLY A 85 -12.15 0.61 6.62
CA GLY A 85 -13.02 1.40 5.75
C GLY A 85 -13.46 0.58 4.55
N LEU A 86 -14.76 0.60 4.25
CA LEU A 86 -15.33 -0.01 3.06
C LEU A 86 -15.99 1.07 2.19
N PHE A 87 -15.49 1.23 0.98
CA PHE A 87 -15.93 2.25 0.03
C PHE A 87 -16.51 1.57 -1.20
N PHE A 88 -17.67 2.04 -1.66
CA PHE A 88 -18.34 1.53 -2.85
C PHE A 88 -18.30 2.62 -3.92
N MET A 89 -17.69 2.38 -5.09
CA MET A 89 -17.60 3.39 -6.15
C MET A 89 -18.98 3.88 -6.65
N GLY A 90 -20.00 3.02 -6.56
CA GLY A 90 -21.37 3.33 -6.96
C GLY A 90 -22.22 4.07 -5.92
N ASP A 91 -21.74 4.21 -4.67
CA ASP A 91 -22.49 4.82 -3.56
C ASP A 91 -21.66 5.95 -2.93
N PRO A 92 -22.23 7.14 -2.66
CA PRO A 92 -21.52 8.18 -1.91
C PRO A 92 -21.20 7.81 -0.45
N LYS A 93 -21.76 6.73 0.09
CA LYS A 93 -21.56 6.30 1.47
C LYS A 93 -20.38 5.34 1.60
N CYS A 94 -19.60 5.52 2.67
CA CYS A 94 -18.61 4.56 3.12
C CYS A 94 -18.99 4.01 4.50
N LEU A 95 -18.54 2.80 4.80
CA LEU A 95 -18.68 2.18 6.11
C LEU A 95 -17.33 2.23 6.81
N LEU A 96 -17.33 2.67 8.07
CA LEU A 96 -16.15 2.70 8.92
C LEU A 96 -16.44 1.83 10.14
N GLN A 97 -15.53 0.91 10.41
CA GLN A 97 -15.60 0.03 11.57
C GLN A 97 -14.27 0.08 12.32
N ASN A 98 -14.33 -0.14 13.64
CA ASN A 98 -13.12 -0.30 14.43
C ASN A 98 -12.61 -1.74 14.30
N GLN A 99 -11.29 -1.92 14.30
CA GLN A 99 -10.62 -3.20 14.33
C GLN A 99 -9.46 -3.18 15.34
N ILE A 100 -8.87 -4.35 15.59
CA ILE A 100 -7.70 -4.47 16.47
C ILE A 100 -6.55 -3.64 15.91
N LYS A 101 -5.86 -2.90 16.79
CA LYS A 101 -4.65 -2.14 16.43
C LYS A 101 -3.45 -3.07 16.35
N GLY A 102 -2.60 -2.81 15.38
CA GLY A 102 -1.46 -3.66 15.05
C GLY A 102 -1.86 -4.80 14.11
N ILE A 103 -0.85 -5.45 13.54
CA ILE A 103 -1.06 -6.63 12.70
C ILE A 103 -1.45 -7.77 13.64
N PRO A 104 -2.63 -8.41 13.47
CA PRO A 104 -3.03 -9.51 14.31
C PRO A 104 -2.03 -10.66 14.20
N GLU A 105 -1.55 -11.16 15.34
CA GLU A 105 -0.78 -12.40 15.36
C GLU A 105 -1.71 -13.57 15.01
N ALA A 106 -1.23 -14.55 14.27
CA ALA A 106 -2.03 -15.70 13.83
C ALA A 106 -2.69 -16.49 15.00
N SER A 107 -2.22 -16.30 16.23
CA SER A 107 -2.78 -16.88 17.46
C SER A 107 -4.00 -16.13 18.02
N GLN A 108 -4.26 -14.89 17.58
CA GLN A 108 -5.30 -14.01 18.09
C GLN A 108 -6.55 -13.94 17.20
N MET A 109 -6.56 -14.67 16.09
CA MET A 109 -7.74 -14.83 15.24
C MET A 109 -8.72 -15.81 15.91
N GLU A 110 -9.30 -15.41 17.04
CA GLU A 110 -10.47 -16.07 17.57
C GLU A 110 -11.64 -15.68 16.66
N MET A 111 -12.00 -16.60 15.77
CA MET A 111 -13.15 -16.47 14.89
C MET A 111 -14.39 -16.41 15.77
N GLU A 112 -14.86 -15.20 16.12
CA GLU A 112 -16.20 -15.04 16.68
C GLU A 112 -17.18 -15.53 15.62
N ALA A 113 -17.67 -16.76 15.83
CA ALA A 113 -18.69 -17.35 14.99
C ALA A 113 -19.95 -16.48 15.10
N PRO A 114 -20.48 -15.93 13.98
CA PRO A 114 -21.83 -15.41 13.99
C PRO A 114 -22.77 -16.54 14.42
N GLU A 115 -23.58 -16.29 15.44
CA GLU A 115 -24.62 -17.21 15.89
C GLU A 115 -25.45 -17.67 14.68
N ALA A 116 -25.70 -18.97 14.65
CA ALA A 116 -26.10 -19.72 13.47
C ALA A 116 -27.27 -19.11 12.69
N GLU A 117 -26.99 -18.66 11.47
CA GLU A 117 -27.91 -18.83 10.35
C GLU A 117 -27.10 -19.33 9.14
N GLU A 118 -27.57 -20.46 8.60
CA GLU A 118 -26.85 -21.38 7.70
C GLU A 118 -26.16 -20.69 6.51
N ILE A 119 -24.82 -20.71 6.47
CA ILE A 119 -24.08 -20.64 5.20
C ILE A 119 -22.91 -21.62 5.28
N ALA A 120 -22.96 -22.64 4.42
CA ALA A 120 -21.97 -23.70 4.34
C ALA A 120 -20.57 -23.14 4.03
N VAL A 121 -19.67 -23.23 5.01
CA VAL A 121 -18.24 -22.93 4.84
C VAL A 121 -17.56 -24.19 4.29
N THR A 122 -17.25 -24.19 2.99
CA THR A 122 -16.37 -25.20 2.39
C THR A 122 -14.92 -24.91 2.75
N TYR A 123 -14.34 -25.77 3.58
CA TYR A 123 -12.94 -25.83 3.91
C TYR A 123 -12.11 -26.17 2.65
N PHE A 124 -11.10 -25.37 2.34
CA PHE A 124 -10.05 -25.75 1.38
C PHE A 124 -9.11 -26.74 2.09
N GLU A 125 -9.24 -28.02 1.79
CA GLU A 125 -8.13 -28.96 2.01
C GLU A 125 -7.02 -28.68 1.00
N GLN A 126 -5.81 -28.53 1.52
CA GLN A 126 -4.58 -28.46 0.76
C GLN A 126 -4.19 -29.88 0.31
N SER A 127 -4.10 -30.10 -1.01
CA SER A 127 -3.38 -31.22 -1.63
C SER A 127 -2.36 -30.68 -2.63
#